data_AF-A0AAW9KF24-F1
#
_entry.id   AF-A0AAW9KF24-F1
#
_cell.length_a   1.000
_cell.length_b   1.000
_cell.length_c   1.000
_cell.angle_alpha   90.00
_cell.angle_beta   90.00
_cell.angle_gamma   90.00
#
_symmetry.space_group_name_H-M   'P 1'
#
loop_
_entity.id
_entity.type
_entity.pdbx_description
1 polymer ?
#
loop_
_entity_poly.entity_id
_entity_poly.type
_entity_poly.pdbx_seq_one_letter_code
_entity_poly.pdbx_strand_id
1 'polypeptide(L)'
;AGYIAGVVVNQLKKIKLPTSLKSLGSIFLYPLFGTLITGGIIVWVIGTPIAAVMEGLTSWLAGLGDVGKIPLATILGGMTAFDMGGPVNKVATLFAQTQVDTLPYLMGGVGVAICTPPIGMGLA
;
A
#
# COMPACT_ATOMS: atom_id res chain seq x y z
N ALA A 1 -8.05 2.46 -4.33
CA ALA A 1 -8.07 1.92 -5.71
C ALA A 1 -9.49 1.61 -6.19
N GLY A 2 -10.25 0.75 -5.49
CA GLY A 2 -11.58 0.31 -5.92
C GLY A 2 -12.59 1.44 -6.18
N TYR A 3 -12.62 2.49 -5.34
CA TYR A 3 -13.49 3.64 -5.55
C TYR A 3 -13.15 4.41 -6.84
N ILE A 4 -11.87 4.71 -7.07
CA ILE A 4 -11.39 5.39 -8.28
C ILE A 4 -11.69 4.54 -9.52
N ALA A 5 -11.43 3.22 -9.46
CA ALA A 5 -11.77 2.29 -10.52
C ALA A 5 -13.28 2.32 -10.85
N GLY A 6 -14.13 2.30 -9.82
CA GLY A 6 -15.58 2.37 -9.97
C GLY A 6 -16.04 3.66 -10.65
N VAL A 7 -15.50 4.81 -10.24
CA VAL A 7 -15.80 6.10 -10.86
C VAL A 7 -15.33 6.15 -12.32
N VAL A 8 -14.10 5.73 -12.60
CA VAL A 8 -13.52 5.71 -13.95
C VAL A 8 -14.35 4.82 -14.89
N VAL A 9 -14.68 3.59 -14.46
CA VAL A 9 -15.51 2.67 -15.27
C VAL A 9 -16.93 3.21 -15.46
N ASN A 10 -17.51 3.87 -14.45
CA ASN A 10 -18.83 4.49 -14.58
C ASN A 10 -18.83 5.62 -15.63
N GLN A 11 -17.75 6.39 -15.73
CA GLN A 11 -17.61 7.42 -16.75
C GLN A 11 -17.41 6.82 -18.15
N LEU A 12 -16.61 5.74 -18.26
CA LEU A 12 -16.42 5.04 -19.53
C LEU A 12 -17.73 4.45 -20.08
N LYS A 13 -18.60 3.94 -19.20
CA LYS A 13 -19.93 3.40 -19.59
C LYS A 13 -20.90 4.45 -20.16
N LYS A 14 -20.63 5.75 -19.99
CA LYS A 14 -21.46 6.82 -20.59
C LYS A 14 -21.19 7.00 -22.10
N ILE A 15 -20.09 6.44 -22.60
CA ILE A 15 -19.75 6.46 -24.03
C ILE A 15 -20.65 5.45 -24.75
N LYS A 16 -21.52 5.92 -25.66
CA LYS A 16 -22.46 5.06 -26.38
C LYS A 16 -21.72 4.18 -27.38
N LEU A 17 -21.64 2.88 -27.10
CA LEU A 17 -21.14 1.88 -28.04
C LEU A 17 -22.26 1.40 -28.97
N PRO A 18 -21.98 1.15 -30.27
CA PRO A 18 -22.94 0.52 -31.18
C PRO A 18 -23.27 -0.91 -30.72
N THR A 19 -24.46 -1.40 -31.07
CA THR A 19 -25.02 -2.67 -30.56
C THR A 19 -24.12 -3.88 -30.78
N SER A 20 -23.34 -3.89 -31.87
CA SER A 20 -22.35 -4.93 -32.19
C SER A 20 -21.14 -4.95 -31.25
N LEU A 21 -20.76 -3.80 -30.66
CA LEU A 21 -19.60 -3.67 -29.78
C LEU A 21 -19.96 -3.72 -28.29
N LYS A 22 -21.24 -3.87 -27.95
CA LYS A 22 -21.71 -3.83 -26.56
C LYS A 22 -21.15 -4.98 -25.71
N SER A 23 -21.06 -6.18 -26.30
CA SER A 23 -20.48 -7.38 -25.65
C SER A 23 -18.96 -7.25 -25.49
N LEU A 24 -18.27 -6.78 -26.54
CA LEU A 24 -16.83 -6.51 -26.53
C LEU A 24 -16.48 -5.39 -25.51
N GLY A 25 -17.38 -4.42 -25.35
CA GLY A 25 -17.33 -3.31 -24.41
C GLY A 25 -17.07 -3.75 -22.97
N SER A 26 -17.96 -4.60 -22.43
CA SER A 26 -17.92 -5.05 -21.04
C SER A 26 -16.82 -6.05 -20.74
N ILE A 27 -16.42 -6.85 -21.72
CA ILE A 27 -15.42 -7.91 -21.52
C ILE A 27 -14.00 -7.36 -21.65
N PHE A 28 -13.76 -6.41 -22.57
CA PHE A 28 -12.40 -5.99 -22.91
C PHE A 28 -12.18 -4.48 -22.76
N LEU A 29 -13.02 -3.65 -23.38
CA LEU A 29 -12.81 -2.20 -23.44
C LEU A 29 -12.87 -1.54 -22.05
N TYR A 30 -13.95 -1.76 -21.29
CA TYR A 30 -14.07 -1.13 -19.97
C TYR A 30 -13.04 -1.65 -18.96
N PRO A 31 -12.72 -2.96 -18.91
CA PRO A 31 -11.63 -3.44 -18.06
C PRO A 31 -10.26 -2.90 -18.49
N LEU A 32 -9.95 -2.84 -19.78
CA LEU A 32 -8.65 -2.36 -20.27
C LEU A 32 -8.47 -0.87 -19.99
N PHE A 33 -9.38 -0.02 -20.47
CA PHE A 33 -9.29 1.42 -20.25
C PHE A 33 -9.52 1.79 -18.78
N GLY A 34 -10.39 1.05 -18.08
CA GLY A 34 -10.61 1.22 -16.65
C GLY A 34 -9.35 0.98 -15.84
N THR A 35 -8.64 -0.13 -16.09
CA THR A 35 -7.38 -0.43 -15.39
C THR A 35 -6.24 0.50 -15.81
N LEU A 36 -6.13 0.85 -17.10
CA LEU A 36 -5.07 1.72 -17.59
C LEU A 36 -5.19 3.15 -17.03
N ILE A 37 -6.39 3.72 -17.05
CA ILE A 37 -6.65 5.06 -16.51
C ILE A 37 -6.53 5.05 -14.98
N THR A 38 -7.16 4.08 -14.31
CA THR A 38 -7.11 4.01 -12.84
C THR A 38 -5.70 3.74 -12.34
N GLY A 39 -4.99 2.80 -12.98
CA GLY A 39 -3.60 2.50 -12.68
C GLY A 39 -2.70 3.70 -12.91
N GLY A 40 -2.85 4.40 -14.05
CA GLY A 40 -2.12 5.63 -14.33
C GLY A 40 -2.34 6.72 -13.27
N ILE A 41 -3.59 6.96 -12.87
CA ILE A 41 -3.93 7.92 -11.81
C ILE A 41 -3.25 7.51 -10.49
N ILE A 42 -3.37 6.24 -10.10
CA ILE A 42 -2.80 5.77 -8.82
C ILE A 42 -1.28 5.88 -8.84
N VAL A 43 -0.61 5.45 -9.90
CA VAL A 43 0.86 5.43 -9.95
C VAL A 43 1.43 6.84 -10.06
N TRP A 44 0.88 7.70 -10.91
CA TRP A 44 1.49 9.01 -11.19
C TRP A 44 1.05 10.12 -10.24
N VAL A 45 -0.22 10.11 -9.80
CA VAL A 45 -0.76 11.19 -8.95
C VAL A 45 -0.65 10.85 -7.46
N ILE A 46 -0.91 9.59 -7.11
CA ILE A 46 -0.95 9.17 -5.70
C ILE A 46 0.37 8.50 -5.29
N GLY A 47 1.03 7.79 -6.20
CA GLY A 47 2.27 7.07 -5.92
C GLY A 47 3.41 7.98 -5.50
N THR A 48 3.56 9.13 -6.16
CA THR A 48 4.61 10.12 -5.87
C THR A 48 4.53 10.73 -4.47
N PRO A 49 3.40 11.29 -3.98
CA PRO A 49 3.32 11.79 -2.62
C PRO A 49 3.43 10.67 -1.58
N ILE A 50 2.90 9.48 -1.86
CA ILE A 50 3.06 8.33 -0.96
C ILE A 50 4.54 7.97 -0.83
N ALA A 51 5.27 7.86 -1.95
CA ALA A 51 6.69 7.53 -1.94
C ALA A 51 7.51 8.56 -1.15
N ALA A 52 7.23 9.86 -1.33
CA ALA A 52 7.91 10.92 -0.58
C ALA A 52 7.67 10.82 0.94
N VAL A 53 6.43 10.51 1.37
CA VAL A 53 6.13 10.27 2.78
C VAL A 53 6.84 9.02 3.29
N MET A 54 6.89 7.95 2.49
CA MET A 54 7.59 6.73 2.86
C MET A 54 9.08 6.98 3.09
N GLU A 55 9.72 7.68 2.15
CA GLU A 55 11.14 8.03 2.24
C GLU A 55 11.44 8.93 3.45
N GLY A 56 10.58 9.93 3.71
CA GLY A 56 10.70 10.78 4.90
C GLY A 56 10.59 10.00 6.22
N LEU A 57 9.64 9.08 6.31
CA LEU A 57 9.48 8.22 7.50
C LEU A 57 10.64 7.22 7.65
N THR A 58 11.13 6.64 6.56
CA THR A 58 12.32 5.78 6.58
C THR A 58 13.56 6.55 7.03
N SER A 59 13.75 7.78 6.55
CA SER A 59 14.84 8.65 6.99
C SER A 59 14.71 9.04 8.46
N TRP A 60 13.50 9.28 8.95
CA TRP A 60 13.26 9.56 10.37
C TRP A 60 13.61 8.35 11.24
N LEU A 61 13.19 7.14 10.85
CA LEU A 61 13.54 5.90 11.54
C LEU A 61 15.06 5.64 11.51
N ALA A 62 15.74 5.96 10.41
CA ALA A 62 17.20 5.85 10.32
C ALA A 62 17.91 6.82 11.28
N GLY A 63 17.35 8.02 11.49
CA GLY A 63 17.81 8.97 12.50
C GLY A 63 17.63 8.49 13.95
N LEU A 64 16.81 7.45 14.17
CA LEU A 64 16.64 6.80 15.47
C LEU A 64 17.57 5.60 15.67
N GLY A 65 18.60 5.41 14.82
CA GLY A 65 19.51 4.26 14.85
C GLY A 65 20.27 4.06 16.18
N ASP A 66 20.46 5.13 16.97
CA ASP A 66 21.05 5.06 18.32
C ASP A 66 20.02 4.80 19.43
N VAL A 67 18.73 4.77 19.10
CA VAL A 67 17.66 4.48 20.07
C VAL A 67 17.64 2.98 20.34
N GLY A 68 17.62 2.61 21.63
CA GLY A 68 17.67 1.22 22.06
C GLY A 68 16.62 0.31 21.40
N LYS A 69 16.89 -1.00 21.43
CA LYS A 69 16.10 -2.02 20.73
C LYS A 69 14.61 -2.04 21.07
N ILE A 70 14.26 -1.77 22.33
CA ILE A 70 12.89 -1.83 22.84
C ILE A 70 12.03 -0.69 22.24
N PRO A 71 12.39 0.60 22.38
CA PRO A 71 11.63 1.68 21.75
C PRO A 71 11.47 1.51 20.24
N LEU A 72 12.53 1.10 19.53
CA LEU A 72 12.48 0.90 18.09
C LEU A 72 11.50 -0.22 17.71
N ALA A 73 11.52 -1.34 18.45
CA ALA A 73 10.57 -2.44 18.23
C ALA A 73 9.12 -2.04 18.52
N THR A 74 8.86 -1.22 19.55
CA THR A 74 7.50 -0.73 19.86
C THR A 74 6.98 0.18 18.76
N ILE A 75 7.81 1.10 18.25
CA ILE A 75 7.42 2.00 17.16
C ILE A 75 7.11 1.20 15.89
N LEU A 76 8.01 0.29 15.49
CA LEU A 76 7.81 -0.53 14.30
C LEU A 76 6.58 -1.45 14.42
N GLY A 77 6.37 -2.04 15.60
CA GLY A 77 5.17 -2.84 15.89
C GLY A 77 3.88 -2.02 15.81
N GLY A 78 3.89 -0.81 16.34
CA GLY A 78 2.77 0.13 16.23
C GLY A 78 2.49 0.54 14.78
N MET A 79 3.54 0.81 14.00
CA MET A 79 3.42 1.15 12.57
C MET A 79 2.82 0.00 11.75
N THR A 80 3.21 -1.26 12.02
CA THR A 80 2.61 -2.43 11.34
C THR A 80 1.13 -2.62 11.67
N ALA A 81 0.70 -2.24 12.87
CA ALA A 81 -0.69 -2.36 13.29
C ALA A 81 -1.60 -1.22 12.84
N PHE A 82 -1.04 -0.06 12.53
CA PHE A 82 -1.78 1.17 12.31
C PHE A 82 -2.73 1.10 11.10
N ASP A 83 -2.26 0.61 9.96
CA ASP A 83 -3.01 0.63 8.70
C ASP A 83 -3.17 -0.75 8.04
N MET A 84 -2.84 -1.82 8.77
CA MET A 84 -3.12 -3.20 8.39
C MET A 84 -2.63 -3.60 6.99
N GLY A 85 -1.46 -3.07 6.58
CA GLY A 85 -0.87 -3.35 5.27
C GLY A 85 -0.89 -2.17 4.30
N GLY A 86 -1.29 -0.98 4.76
CA GLY A 86 -1.26 0.26 4.01
C GLY A 86 0.15 0.89 3.92
N PRO A 87 0.23 2.20 3.60
CA PRO A 87 1.49 2.91 3.45
C PRO A 87 2.41 2.87 4.68
N VAL A 88 1.89 3.04 5.89
CA VAL A 88 2.66 3.06 7.15
C VAL A 88 3.27 1.69 7.43
N ASN A 89 2.50 0.60 7.26
CA ASN A 89 3.04 -0.74 7.37
C ASN A 89 4.15 -1.01 6.35
N LYS A 90 3.99 -0.55 5.10
CA LYS A 90 5.02 -0.71 4.06
C LYS A 90 6.33 -0.02 4.44
N VAL A 91 6.27 1.18 5.01
CA VAL A 91 7.46 1.88 5.53
C VAL A 91 8.17 1.06 6.59
N ALA A 92 7.43 0.55 7.58
CA ALA A 92 8.02 -0.25 8.66
C ALA A 92 8.72 -1.50 8.12
N THR A 93 8.10 -2.20 7.15
CA THR A 93 8.72 -3.36 6.49
C THR A 93 9.94 -2.99 5.65
N LEU A 94 9.88 -1.88 4.89
CA LEU A 94 11.02 -1.42 4.07
C LEU A 94 12.19 -1.01 4.96
N PHE A 95 11.93 -0.28 6.04
CA PHE A 95 12.97 0.08 7.00
C PHE A 95 13.62 -1.17 7.61
N ALA A 96 12.83 -2.12 8.11
CA ALA A 96 13.35 -3.37 8.66
C ALA A 96 14.15 -4.18 7.62
N GLN A 97 13.73 -4.17 6.34
CA GLN A 97 14.44 -4.80 5.24
C GLN A 97 15.79 -4.14 4.96
N THR A 98 15.85 -2.80 4.95
CA THR A 98 17.12 -2.07 4.73
C THR A 98 18.13 -2.28 5.87
N GLN A 99 17.66 -2.67 7.06
CA GLN A 99 18.48 -2.95 8.24
C GLN A 99 18.75 -4.44 8.42
N VAL A 100 18.44 -5.31 7.45
CA VAL A 100 18.58 -6.76 7.63
C VAL A 100 20.03 -7.19 7.88
N ASP A 101 21.00 -6.49 7.28
CA ASP A 101 22.42 -6.81 7.40
C ASP A 101 23.01 -6.37 8.75
N THR A 102 22.43 -5.36 9.39
CA THR A 102 22.92 -4.74 10.63
C THR A 102 22.09 -5.15 11.85
N LEU A 103 20.77 -5.23 11.70
CA LEU A 103 19.78 -5.58 12.72
C LEU A 103 18.76 -6.62 12.18
N PRO A 104 19.18 -7.86 11.88
CA PRO A 104 18.31 -8.88 11.28
C PRO A 104 17.07 -9.23 12.11
N TYR A 105 17.14 -9.03 13.43
CA TYR A 105 16.02 -9.28 14.34
C TYR A 105 14.83 -8.33 14.13
N LEU A 106 15.04 -7.14 13.55
CA LEU A 106 13.96 -6.21 13.24
C LEU A 106 13.03 -6.79 12.17
N MET A 107 13.60 -7.41 11.13
CA MET A 107 12.82 -8.01 10.05
C MET A 107 12.01 -9.21 10.55
N GLY A 108 12.61 -10.05 11.40
CA GLY A 108 11.91 -11.15 12.06
C GLY A 108 10.77 -10.66 12.96
N GLY A 109 11.02 -9.61 13.77
CA GLY A 109 10.02 -9.04 14.68
C GLY A 109 8.84 -8.40 13.95
N VAL A 110 9.11 -7.59 12.93
CA VAL A 110 8.08 -6.97 12.07
C VAL A 110 7.24 -8.02 11.36
N GLY A 111 7.87 -9.10 10.88
CA GLY A 111 7.17 -10.22 10.22
C GLY A 111 6.20 -10.97 11.15
N VAL A 112 6.44 -11.01 12.45
CA VAL A 112 5.49 -11.58 13.42
C VAL A 112 4.41 -10.56 13.80
N ALA A 113 4.80 -9.30 14.01
CA ALA A 113 3.89 -8.23 14.42
C ALA A 113 2.79 -7.94 13.39
N ILE A 114 3.07 -8.05 12.09
CA ILE A 114 2.09 -7.80 11.02
C ILE A 114 0.90 -8.78 11.03
N CYS A 115 1.07 -9.97 11.61
CA CYS A 115 0.01 -10.98 11.70
C CYS A 115 -0.95 -10.71 12.86
N THR A 116 -0.54 -9.93 13.87
CA THR A 116 -1.34 -9.67 15.08
C THR A 116 -2.64 -8.89 14.80
N PRO A 117 -2.64 -7.81 14.00
CA PRO A 117 -3.85 -7.01 13.75
C PRO A 117 -4.96 -7.76 12.99
N PRO A 118 -4.68 -8.51 11.90
CA PRO A 118 -5.73 -9.30 11.22
C PRO A 118 -6.33 -10.39 12.12
N ILE A 119 -5.50 -11.05 12.93
CA ILE A 119 -5.97 -12.05 13.91
C ILE A 119 -6.85 -11.38 14.96
N GLY A 120 -6.43 -10.22 15.47
CA GLY A 120 -7.22 -9.43 16.42
C GLY A 120 -8.58 -9.03 15.88
N MET A 121 -8.64 -8.54 14.64
CA MET A 121 -9.93 -8.21 14.00
C MET A 121 -10.80 -9.44 13.72
N GLY A 122 -10.20 -10.60 13.45
CA GLY A 122 -10.98 -11.82 13.22
C GLY A 122 -11.60 -12.41 14.49
N LEU A 123 -11.02 -12.10 15.65
CA LEU A 123 -11.51 -12.54 16.96
C LEU A 123 -12.50 -11.58 17.62
N ALA A 124 -12.49 -10.30 17.23
CA ALA A 124 -13.36 -9.24 17.74
C ALA A 124 -14.70 -9.18 17.00
#